data_AF-A0A960XZD5-F1
#
_entry.id   AF-A0A960XZD5-F1
#
_cell.length_a   1.000
_cell.length_b   1.000
_cell.length_c   1.000
_cell.angle_alpha   90.00
_cell.angle_beta   90.00
_cell.angle_gamma   90.00
#
_symmetry.space_group_name_H-M   'P 1'
#
loop_
_entity.id
_entity.type
_entity.pdbx_description
1 polymer ?
#
loop_
_entity_poly.entity_id
_entity_poly.type
_entity_poly.pdbx_seq_one_letter_code
_entity_poly.pdbx_strand_id
1 'polypeptide(L)'
;MTDPNPESYLSRIMNFEESIHRFDSLDFLCEMLFLFITKYKNINIDLDTLYAETEENPRAFYELIHKIKGVLQNFSFNEIQESIININSKSKSNEKVSQIELEKLKSDFNELFAFLENFFEVFPELKPK
;
A
#
# COMPACT_ATOMS: atom_id res chain seq x y z
N MET A 1 -11.59 -20.74 -4.96
CA MET A 1 -11.97 -19.50 -5.68
C MET A 1 -13.05 -18.84 -4.85
N THR A 2 -12.71 -17.82 -4.08
CA THR A 2 -13.67 -17.03 -3.30
C THR A 2 -14.26 -15.96 -4.21
N ASP A 3 -15.59 -15.94 -4.27
CA ASP A 3 -16.43 -14.99 -4.99
C ASP A 3 -16.10 -13.56 -4.54
N PRO A 4 -15.69 -12.62 -5.43
CA PRO A 4 -15.45 -11.24 -5.03
C PRO A 4 -16.80 -10.60 -4.73
N ASN A 5 -17.09 -10.35 -3.44
CA ASN A 5 -18.34 -9.70 -3.04
C ASN A 5 -18.44 -8.31 -3.72
N PRO A 6 -19.36 -8.12 -4.68
CA PRO A 6 -19.46 -6.87 -5.46
C PRO A 6 -19.74 -5.64 -4.57
N GLU A 7 -20.39 -5.86 -3.43
CA GLU A 7 -20.72 -4.83 -2.43
C GLU A 7 -19.45 -4.27 -1.74
N SER A 8 -18.44 -5.12 -1.53
CA SER A 8 -17.13 -4.70 -1.01
C SER A 8 -16.34 -3.92 -2.05
N TYR A 9 -16.43 -4.31 -3.33
CA TYR A 9 -15.75 -3.63 -4.44
C TYR A 9 -16.34 -2.24 -4.73
N LEU A 10 -17.68 -2.11 -4.74
CA LEU A 10 -18.38 -0.83 -4.88
C LEU A 10 -18.09 0.13 -3.72
N SER A 11 -18.07 -0.37 -2.48
CA SER A 11 -17.68 0.42 -1.30
C SER A 11 -16.23 0.92 -1.38
N ARG A 12 -15.31 0.09 -1.90
CA ARG A 12 -13.91 0.48 -2.14
C ARG A 12 -13.80 1.56 -3.22
N ILE A 13 -14.59 1.47 -4.30
CA ILE A 13 -14.67 2.52 -5.34
C ILE A 13 -15.26 3.82 -4.77
N MET A 14 -16.32 3.76 -3.96
CA MET A 14 -16.92 4.97 -3.36
C MET A 14 -15.98 5.70 -2.38
N ASN A 15 -15.23 4.98 -1.53
CA ASN A 15 -14.21 5.59 -0.66
C ASN A 15 -13.03 6.18 -1.47
N PHE A 16 -12.74 5.56 -2.61
CA PHE A 16 -11.75 6.06 -3.56
C PHE A 16 -12.23 7.33 -4.27
N GLU A 17 -13.53 7.44 -4.58
CA GLU A 17 -14.17 8.65 -5.13
C GLU A 17 -14.16 9.83 -4.14
N GLU A 18 -14.36 9.58 -2.84
CA GLU A 18 -14.11 10.59 -1.80
C GLU A 18 -12.65 11.03 -1.72
N SER A 19 -11.72 10.15 -2.09
CA SER A 19 -10.29 10.47 -2.17
C SER A 19 -9.97 11.29 -3.42
N ILE A 20 -10.68 11.07 -4.54
CA ILE A 20 -10.58 11.87 -5.77
C ILE A 20 -10.87 13.36 -5.48
N HIS A 21 -11.80 13.70 -4.58
CA HIS A 21 -12.08 15.09 -4.20
C HIS A 21 -10.90 15.83 -3.54
N ARG A 22 -9.85 15.12 -3.11
CA ARG A 22 -8.60 15.74 -2.61
C ARG A 22 -7.59 16.06 -3.71
N PHE A 23 -7.85 15.61 -4.94
CA PHE A 23 -6.98 15.80 -6.08
C PHE A 23 -7.66 16.70 -7.12
N ASP A 24 -6.88 17.60 -7.73
CA ASP A 24 -7.39 18.59 -8.68
C ASP A 24 -7.87 17.97 -10.00
N SER A 25 -7.52 16.72 -10.30
CA SER A 25 -8.03 15.96 -11.44
C SER A 25 -7.94 14.43 -11.24
N LEU A 26 -8.84 13.69 -11.90
CA LEU A 26 -8.82 12.23 -11.97
C LEU A 26 -7.52 11.73 -12.64
N ASP A 27 -7.07 12.40 -13.71
CA ASP A 27 -5.84 12.06 -14.43
C ASP A 27 -4.63 12.11 -13.49
N PHE A 28 -4.53 13.14 -12.66
CA PHE A 28 -3.43 13.29 -11.70
C PHE A 28 -3.46 12.17 -10.63
N LEU A 29 -4.64 11.79 -10.15
CA LEU A 29 -4.76 10.66 -9.23
C LEU A 29 -4.28 9.36 -9.89
N CYS A 30 -4.70 9.11 -11.12
CA CYS A 30 -4.31 7.91 -11.87
C CYS A 30 -2.79 7.87 -12.12
N GLU A 31 -2.17 9.01 -12.45
CA GLU A 31 -0.71 9.13 -12.53
C GLU A 31 -0.03 8.78 -11.21
N MET A 32 -0.53 9.32 -10.09
CA MET A 32 0.03 9.08 -8.75
C MET A 32 -0.08 7.61 -8.32
N LEU A 33 -1.20 6.94 -8.61
CA LEU A 33 -1.39 5.53 -8.31
C LEU A 33 -0.51 4.64 -9.20
N PHE A 34 -0.40 4.96 -10.48
CA PHE A 34 0.47 4.22 -11.38
C PHE A 34 1.95 4.34 -10.99
N LEU A 35 2.38 5.55 -10.59
CA LEU A 35 3.70 5.78 -10.02
C LEU A 35 3.91 5.00 -8.72
N PHE A 36 2.89 4.91 -7.86
CA PHE A 36 2.95 4.10 -6.64
C PHE A 36 3.17 2.62 -6.97
N ILE A 37 2.35 2.03 -7.86
CA ILE A 37 2.51 0.62 -8.27
C ILE A 37 3.91 0.39 -8.83
N THR A 38 4.36 1.23 -9.76
CA THR A 38 5.65 1.06 -10.42
C THR A 38 6.81 1.16 -9.43
N LYS A 39 6.75 2.11 -8.50
CA LYS A 39 7.79 2.34 -7.49
C LYS A 39 7.86 1.24 -6.45
N TYR A 40 6.72 0.68 -6.07
CA TYR A 40 6.61 -0.28 -4.97
C TYR A 40 6.29 -1.71 -5.42
N LYS A 41 6.40 -2.02 -6.72
CA LYS A 41 6.12 -3.38 -7.25
C LYS A 41 6.95 -4.48 -6.57
N ASN A 42 8.16 -4.13 -6.13
CA ASN A 42 9.09 -5.05 -5.48
C ASN A 42 9.05 -4.93 -3.95
N ILE A 43 8.03 -4.29 -3.38
CA ILE A 43 8.01 -3.95 -1.95
C ILE A 43 8.16 -5.18 -1.05
N ASN A 44 7.64 -6.34 -1.45
CA ASN A 44 7.80 -7.56 -0.66
C ASN A 44 9.27 -8.01 -0.57
N ILE A 45 10.05 -7.84 -1.65
CA ILE A 45 11.49 -8.16 -1.68
C ILE A 45 12.25 -7.17 -0.78
N ASP A 46 11.91 -5.88 -0.87
CA ASP A 46 12.52 -4.84 -0.05
C ASP A 46 12.20 -5.05 1.45
N LEU A 47 10.96 -5.43 1.76
CA LEU A 47 10.51 -5.77 3.11
C LEU A 47 11.25 -6.98 3.67
N ASP A 48 11.39 -8.07 2.90
CA ASP A 48 12.10 -9.28 3.34
C ASP A 48 13.59 -8.99 3.58
N THR A 49 14.21 -8.21 2.68
CA THR A 49 15.63 -7.84 2.78
C THR A 49 15.88 -6.97 4.02
N LEU A 50 15.11 -5.90 4.17
CA LEU A 50 15.28 -4.99 5.31
C LEU A 50 14.86 -5.63 6.63
N TYR A 51 13.88 -6.54 6.61
CA TYR A 51 13.50 -7.30 7.80
C TYR A 51 14.63 -8.21 8.28
N ALA A 52 15.32 -8.91 7.35
CA ALA A 52 16.49 -9.72 7.68
C ALA A 52 17.64 -8.87 8.27
N GLU A 53 17.79 -7.63 7.80
CA GLU A 53 18.78 -6.67 8.29
C GLU A 53 18.31 -5.87 9.51
N THR A 54 17.09 -6.04 10.01
CA THR A 54 16.50 -5.15 11.03
C THR A 54 17.23 -5.21 12.36
N GLU A 55 17.90 -6.32 12.70
CA GLU A 55 18.72 -6.41 13.92
C GLU A 55 20.01 -5.56 13.82
N GLU A 56 20.53 -5.35 12.61
CA GLU A 56 21.74 -4.54 12.36
C GLU A 56 21.41 -3.09 11.99
N ASN A 57 20.30 -2.88 11.28
CA ASN A 57 19.88 -1.60 10.74
C ASN A 57 18.35 -1.38 10.84
N PRO A 58 17.79 -1.26 12.05
CA PRO A 58 16.35 -1.06 12.23
C PRO A 58 15.85 0.26 11.61
N ARG A 59 16.75 1.22 11.41
CA ARG A 59 16.44 2.53 10.82
C ARG A 59 16.05 2.43 9.35
N ALA A 60 16.72 1.61 8.56
CA ALA A 60 16.40 1.47 7.14
C ALA A 60 14.99 0.87 6.94
N PHE A 61 14.65 -0.15 7.73
CA PHE A 61 13.30 -0.72 7.75
C PHE A 61 12.26 0.31 8.19
N TYR A 62 12.51 1.05 9.28
CA TYR A 62 11.64 2.16 9.71
C TYR A 62 11.44 3.21 8.61
N GLU A 63 12.50 3.67 7.96
CA GLU A 63 12.42 4.72 6.93
C GLU A 63 11.61 4.28 5.71
N LEU A 64 11.70 3.00 5.31
CA LEU A 64 10.85 2.44 4.26
C LEU A 64 9.38 2.48 4.68
N ILE A 65 9.05 1.91 5.84
CA ILE A 65 7.67 1.86 6.34
C ILE A 65 7.10 3.28 6.52
N HIS A 66 7.91 4.22 7.01
CA HIS A 66 7.53 5.62 7.18
C HIS A 66 7.20 6.30 5.84
N LYS A 67 8.02 6.09 4.81
CA LYS A 67 7.77 6.61 3.46
C LYS A 67 6.46 6.05 2.89
N ILE A 68 6.24 4.75 3.03
CA ILE A 68 5.03 4.11 2.49
C ILE A 68 3.78 4.58 3.22
N LYS A 69 3.86 4.72 4.56
CA LYS A 69 2.80 5.33 5.37
C LYS A 69 2.37 6.69 4.80
N GLY A 70 3.33 7.57 4.51
CA GLY A 70 3.05 8.89 3.97
C GLY A 70 2.36 8.84 2.60
N VAL A 71 2.74 7.89 1.76
CA VAL A 71 2.12 7.72 0.43
C VAL A 71 0.69 7.19 0.55
N LEU A 72 0.46 6.16 1.37
CA LEU A 72 -0.87 5.54 1.54
C LEU A 72 -1.88 6.44 2.26
N GLN A 73 -1.42 7.37 3.11
CA GLN A 73 -2.29 8.39 3.70
C GLN A 73 -2.95 9.30 2.65
N ASN A 74 -2.31 9.50 1.49
CA ASN A 74 -2.87 10.32 0.42
C ASN A 74 -4.00 9.62 -0.34
N PHE A 75 -4.09 8.28 -0.27
CA PHE A 75 -5.03 7.48 -1.05
C PHE A 75 -6.13 6.80 -0.22
N SER A 76 -6.22 7.12 1.07
CA SER A 76 -7.25 6.59 1.99
C SER A 76 -7.33 5.05 2.05
N PHE A 77 -6.22 4.36 1.80
CA PHE A 77 -6.15 2.89 1.92
C PHE A 77 -6.11 2.46 3.40
N ASN A 78 -7.24 2.61 4.08
CA ASN A 78 -7.36 2.41 5.53
C ASN A 78 -7.05 0.96 5.95
N GLU A 79 -7.26 -0.01 5.06
CA GLU A 79 -7.06 -1.45 5.30
C GLU A 79 -5.59 -1.78 5.63
N ILE A 80 -4.64 -1.15 4.93
CA ILE A 80 -3.19 -1.35 5.15
C ILE A 80 -2.60 -0.40 6.21
N GLN A 81 -3.32 0.68 6.55
CA GLN A 81 -2.82 1.70 7.49
C GLN A 81 -2.60 1.14 8.89
N GLU A 82 -3.45 0.23 9.37
CA GLU A 82 -3.29 -0.36 10.70
C GLU A 82 -1.99 -1.16 10.81
N SER A 83 -1.73 -2.06 9.85
CA SER A 83 -0.52 -2.87 9.77
C SER A 83 0.73 -1.97 9.71
N ILE A 84 0.69 -0.92 8.89
CA ILE A 84 1.79 0.05 8.77
C ILE A 84 1.98 0.89 10.02
N ILE A 85 0.92 1.38 10.66
CA ILE A 85 1.03 2.19 11.88
C ILE A 85 1.68 1.36 12.99
N ASN A 86 1.22 0.11 13.16
CA ASN A 86 1.75 -0.81 14.17
C ASN A 86 3.24 -1.11 13.92
N ILE A 87 3.59 -1.53 12.70
CA ILE A 87 4.97 -1.84 12.31
C ILE A 87 5.86 -0.60 12.45
N ASN A 88 5.42 0.56 11.94
CA ASN A 88 6.15 1.83 12.04
C ASN A 88 6.39 2.25 13.49
N SER A 89 5.43 2.02 14.39
CA SER A 89 5.58 2.30 15.82
C SER A 89 6.66 1.42 16.44
N LYS A 90 6.60 0.11 16.19
CA LYS A 90 7.60 -0.85 16.69
C LYS A 90 9.00 -0.57 16.17
N SER A 91 9.13 -0.34 14.85
CA SER A 91 10.42 -0.01 14.25
C SER A 91 10.98 1.32 14.78
N LYS A 92 10.13 2.29 15.13
CA LYS A 92 10.55 3.54 15.76
C LYS A 92 11.04 3.35 17.20
N SER A 93 10.44 2.42 17.96
CA SER A 93 10.84 2.09 19.33
C SER A 93 11.92 1.00 19.43
N ASN A 94 12.50 0.57 18.29
CA ASN A 94 13.41 -0.58 18.20
C ASN A 94 12.82 -1.88 18.78
N GLU A 95 11.49 -1.99 18.81
CA GLU A 95 10.80 -3.22 19.14
C GLU A 95 10.83 -4.18 17.95
N LYS A 96 10.97 -5.47 18.24
CA LYS A 96 10.99 -6.50 17.20
C LYS A 96 9.63 -6.60 16.53
N VAL A 97 9.60 -6.36 15.22
CA VAL A 97 8.48 -6.72 14.35
C VAL A 97 8.47 -8.25 14.23
N SER A 98 7.31 -8.87 14.40
CA SER A 98 7.20 -10.32 14.25
C SER A 98 7.07 -10.72 12.77
N GLN A 99 7.46 -11.95 12.44
CA GLN A 99 7.26 -12.50 11.10
C GLN A 99 5.78 -12.47 10.70
N ILE A 100 4.87 -12.71 11.65
CA ILE A 100 3.42 -12.70 11.41
C ILE A 100 2.95 -11.30 10.98
N GLU A 101 3.46 -10.24 11.62
CA GLU A 101 3.13 -8.86 11.26
C GLU A 101 3.69 -8.48 9.89
N LEU A 102 4.92 -8.93 9.56
CA LEU A 102 5.51 -8.73 8.25
C LEU A 102 4.69 -9.43 7.15
N GLU A 103 4.32 -10.70 7.36
CA GLU A 103 3.52 -11.46 6.38
C GLU A 103 2.11 -10.85 6.21
N LYS A 104 1.50 -10.34 7.28
CA LYS A 104 0.24 -9.58 7.19
C LYS A 104 0.43 -8.34 6.29
N LEU A 105 1.45 -7.54 6.55
CA LEU A 105 1.74 -6.35 5.74
C LEU A 105 1.96 -6.69 4.25
N LYS A 106 2.67 -7.77 3.96
CA LYS A 106 2.89 -8.26 2.59
C LYS A 106 1.59 -8.69 1.93
N SER A 107 0.71 -9.37 2.67
CA SER A 107 -0.64 -9.73 2.20
C SER A 107 -1.45 -8.47 1.86
N ASP A 108 -1.47 -7.48 2.75
CA ASP A 108 -2.18 -6.22 2.56
C ASP A 108 -1.67 -5.48 1.29
N PHE A 109 -0.36 -5.48 1.05
CA PHE A 109 0.22 -4.91 -0.19
C PHE A 109 -0.20 -5.67 -1.43
N ASN A 110 -0.19 -7.00 -1.40
CA ASN A 110 -0.58 -7.82 -2.54
C ASN A 110 -2.04 -7.58 -2.92
N GLU A 111 -2.94 -7.48 -1.94
CA GLU A 111 -4.34 -7.15 -2.17
C GLU A 111 -4.50 -5.75 -2.78
N LEU A 112 -3.74 -4.77 -2.28
CA LEU A 112 -3.75 -3.42 -2.82
C LEU A 112 -3.26 -3.37 -4.28
N PHE A 113 -2.14 -4.02 -4.60
CA PHE A 113 -1.64 -4.04 -5.98
C PHE A 113 -2.59 -4.76 -6.91
N ALA A 114 -3.13 -5.91 -6.52
CA ALA A 114 -4.11 -6.62 -7.32
C ALA A 114 -5.36 -5.76 -7.60
N PHE A 115 -5.83 -5.00 -6.59
CA PHE A 115 -6.93 -4.06 -6.77
C PHE A 115 -6.59 -2.96 -7.79
N LEU A 116 -5.41 -2.33 -7.67
CA LEU A 116 -5.00 -1.25 -8.55
C LEU A 116 -4.69 -1.71 -9.97
N GLU A 117 -4.09 -2.88 -10.14
CA GLU A 117 -3.85 -3.51 -11.44
C GLU A 117 -5.19 -3.80 -12.13
N ASN A 118 -6.14 -4.43 -11.42
CA ASN A 118 -7.47 -4.69 -11.94
C ASN A 118 -8.23 -3.39 -12.28
N PHE A 119 -8.07 -2.34 -11.47
CA PHE A 119 -8.66 -1.03 -11.79
C PHE A 119 -8.16 -0.50 -13.16
N PHE A 120 -6.86 -0.57 -13.44
CA PHE A 120 -6.31 -0.15 -14.74
C PHE A 120 -6.59 -1.13 -15.89
N GLU A 121 -6.91 -2.39 -15.60
CA GLU A 121 -7.40 -3.34 -16.61
C GLU A 121 -8.85 -3.03 -17.02
N VAL A 122 -9.69 -2.63 -16.05
CA VAL A 122 -11.09 -2.26 -16.29
C VAL A 122 -11.20 -0.87 -16.96
N PHE A 123 -10.33 0.07 -16.58
CA PHE A 123 -10.30 1.44 -17.13
C PHE A 123 -8.94 1.75 -17.80
N PRO A 124 -8.63 1.09 -18.93
CA PRO A 124 -7.32 1.22 -19.58
C PRO A 124 -7.02 2.62 -20.10
N GLU A 125 -8.04 3.43 -20.40
CA GLU A 125 -7.91 4.83 -20.80
C GLU A 125 -7.40 5.74 -19.68
N LEU A 126 -7.57 5.33 -18.42
CA LEU A 126 -7.05 6.04 -17.24
C LEU A 126 -5.61 5.66 -16.94
N LYS A 127 -5.06 4.62 -17.59
CA LYS A 127 -3.66 4.23 -17.41
C LYS A 127 -2.75 5.30 -18.03
N PRO A 128 -1.85 5.92 -17.25
CA PRO A 128 -0.90 6.90 -17.79
C PRO A 128 -0.09 6.33 -18.95
N LYS A 129 0.21 7.18 -19.93
CA LYS A 129 1.00 6.83 -21.11
C LYS A 129 2.49 6.82 -20.83
#